data_AF-A0A4Y8AL92-F1
#
_entry.id   AF-A0A4Y8AL92-F1
#
_cell.length_a   1.000
_cell.length_b   1.000
_cell.length_c   1.000
_cell.angle_alpha   90.00
_cell.angle_beta   90.00
_cell.angle_gamma   90.00
#
_symmetry.space_group_name_H-M   'P 1'
#
loop_
_entity.id
_entity.type
_entity.pdbx_description
1 polymer ?
#
loop_
_entity_poly.entity_id
_entity_poly.type
_entity_poly.pdbx_seq_one_letter_code
_entity_poly.pdbx_strand_id
1 'polypeptide(L)'
;MDSQKSSSYSTTKSRRGKFKISIITVCITCVILLGYFNLNYLVIGYYYVVKFDHFNEGDKVYIAETYFKNQNIDALGTMELIRPLKKEDLDTLGYTFGEKLKISPQLNDTLKPYLKYLGPSFDIYKMRQFKSGLIGTFKGYKIRYVKDISGKYYVRAVYALINPDKRIFNKDYLAVYPPPANYILADSDIYVMPLDISKNELSNFKKK
;
A
#
# COMPACT_ATOMS: atom_id res chain seq x y z
N MET A 1 -2.51 -15.21 -90.47
CA MET A 1 -2.95 -16.05 -89.32
C MET A 1 -2.05 -15.68 -88.16
N ASP A 2 -2.39 -14.59 -87.47
CA ASP A 2 -1.55 -14.04 -86.40
C ASP A 2 -2.00 -14.58 -85.05
N SER A 3 -1.03 -15.15 -84.35
CA SER A 3 -1.15 -15.81 -83.06
C SER A 3 -1.39 -14.79 -81.94
N GLN A 4 -2.57 -14.82 -81.32
CA GLN A 4 -2.85 -14.08 -80.10
C GLN A 4 -2.15 -14.77 -78.90
N LYS A 5 -1.03 -14.21 -78.45
CA LYS A 5 -0.47 -14.50 -77.13
C LYS A 5 -1.29 -13.79 -76.06
N SER A 6 -2.02 -14.56 -75.25
CA SER A 6 -2.66 -14.10 -74.03
C SER A 6 -1.62 -13.86 -72.93
N SER A 7 -1.41 -12.59 -72.55
CA SER A 7 -0.60 -12.25 -71.38
C SER A 7 -1.44 -12.40 -70.10
N SER A 8 -1.14 -13.40 -69.30
CA SER A 8 -1.70 -13.58 -67.96
C SER A 8 -1.05 -12.61 -66.98
N TYR A 9 -1.76 -11.53 -66.63
CA TYR A 9 -1.36 -10.65 -65.53
C TYR A 9 -1.60 -11.37 -64.19
N SER A 10 -0.53 -11.89 -63.58
CA SER A 10 -0.58 -12.36 -62.20
C SER A 10 -0.76 -11.16 -61.27
N THR A 11 -1.93 -11.02 -60.65
CA THR A 11 -2.17 -10.02 -59.61
C THR A 11 -1.41 -10.43 -58.35
N THR A 12 -0.26 -9.80 -58.11
CA THR A 12 0.51 -9.95 -56.88
C THR A 12 -0.27 -9.30 -55.74
N LYS A 13 -1.20 -10.04 -55.12
CA LYS A 13 -1.96 -9.59 -53.95
C LYS A 13 -0.98 -9.12 -52.86
N SER A 14 -1.06 -7.82 -52.58
CA SER A 14 -0.30 -7.03 -51.61
C SER A 14 0.06 -7.79 -50.31
N ARG A 15 1.28 -8.34 -50.25
CA ARG A 15 1.90 -8.87 -49.01
C ARG A 15 2.02 -7.80 -47.91
N ARG A 16 2.05 -6.50 -48.28
CA ARG A 16 2.19 -5.37 -47.36
C ARG A 16 0.99 -5.23 -46.40
N GLY A 17 -0.23 -5.55 -46.85
CA GLY A 17 -1.42 -5.49 -45.99
C GLY A 17 -1.44 -6.56 -44.90
N LYS A 18 -1.06 -7.80 -45.24
CA LYS A 18 -0.99 -8.92 -44.28
C LYS A 18 0.11 -8.70 -43.23
N PHE A 19 1.22 -8.08 -43.61
CA PHE A 19 2.31 -7.76 -42.68
C PHE A 19 1.91 -6.71 -41.63
N LYS A 20 1.18 -5.66 -42.04
CA LYS A 20 0.66 -4.64 -41.12
C LYS A 20 -0.35 -5.22 -40.11
N ILE A 21 -1.25 -6.09 -40.58
CA ILE A 21 -2.22 -6.76 -39.70
C ILE A 21 -1.50 -7.66 -38.68
N SER A 22 -0.46 -8.40 -39.11
CA SER A 22 0.35 -9.24 -38.21
C SER A 22 1.01 -8.42 -37.10
N ILE A 23 1.60 -7.26 -37.43
CA ILE A 23 2.23 -6.38 -36.43
C ILE A 23 1.21 -5.88 -35.41
N ILE A 24 0.03 -5.44 -35.86
CA ILE A 24 -1.03 -4.94 -34.95
C ILE A 24 -1.46 -6.05 -33.99
N THR A 25 -1.67 -7.27 -34.49
CA THR A 25 -2.05 -8.42 -33.65
C THR A 25 -0.97 -8.76 -32.62
N VAL A 26 0.31 -8.71 -33.00
CA VAL A 26 1.43 -8.92 -32.07
C VAL A 26 1.46 -7.81 -31.01
N CYS A 27 1.32 -6.54 -31.40
CA CYS A 27 1.28 -5.42 -30.45
C CYS A 27 0.11 -5.56 -29.46
N ILE A 28 -1.10 -5.88 -29.92
CA ILE A 28 -2.27 -6.09 -29.05
C ILE A 28 -2.01 -7.26 -28.10
N THR A 29 -1.48 -8.37 -28.60
CA THR A 29 -1.12 -9.53 -27.77
C THR A 29 -0.10 -9.16 -26.70
N CYS A 30 0.94 -8.40 -27.05
CA CYS A 30 1.94 -7.91 -26.10
C CYS A 30 1.31 -7.01 -25.03
N VAL A 31 0.39 -6.11 -25.39
CA VAL A 31 -0.31 -5.24 -24.42
C VAL A 31 -1.18 -6.07 -23.48
N ILE A 32 -1.92 -7.06 -24.00
CA ILE A 32 -2.74 -7.97 -23.19
C ILE A 32 -1.87 -8.78 -22.23
N LEU A 33 -0.77 -9.36 -22.71
CA LEU A 33 0.16 -10.11 -21.87
C LEU A 33 0.82 -9.22 -20.81
N LEU A 34 1.24 -7.99 -21.18
CA LEU A 34 1.76 -7.03 -20.20
C LEU A 34 0.72 -6.71 -19.14
N GLY A 35 -0.54 -6.48 -19.52
CA GLY A 35 -1.63 -6.25 -18.57
C GLY A 35 -1.89 -7.45 -17.67
N TYR A 36 -1.90 -8.67 -18.23
CA TYR A 36 -2.10 -9.91 -17.49
C TYR A 36 -0.98 -10.17 -16.47
N PHE A 37 0.28 -10.06 -16.90
CA PHE A 37 1.44 -10.26 -16.02
C PHE A 37 1.62 -9.13 -14.99
N ASN A 38 1.06 -7.94 -15.24
CA ASN A 38 1.15 -6.78 -14.33
C ASN A 38 -0.19 -6.42 -13.70
N LEU A 39 -1.15 -7.35 -13.62
CA LEU A 39 -2.51 -7.07 -13.15
C LEU A 39 -2.52 -6.47 -11.74
N ASN A 40 -1.64 -6.93 -10.84
CA ASN A 40 -1.49 -6.36 -9.50
C ASN A 40 -1.12 -4.86 -9.52
N TYR A 41 -0.21 -4.45 -10.41
CA TYR A 41 0.17 -3.04 -10.55
C TYR A 41 -0.94 -2.21 -11.18
N LEU A 42 -1.68 -2.77 -12.14
CA LEU A 42 -2.86 -2.11 -12.72
C LEU A 42 -3.97 -1.93 -11.68
N VAL A 43 -4.21 -2.93 -10.83
CA VAL A 43 -5.18 -2.82 -9.73
C VAL A 43 -4.73 -1.74 -8.75
N ILE A 44 -3.46 -1.75 -8.32
CA ILE A 44 -2.91 -0.71 -7.45
C ILE A 44 -3.07 0.68 -8.08
N GLY A 45 -2.72 0.82 -9.36
CA GLY A 45 -2.85 2.07 -10.12
C GLY A 45 -4.31 2.53 -10.24
N TYR A 46 -5.24 1.62 -10.53
CA TYR A 46 -6.66 1.92 -10.60
C TYR A 46 -7.18 2.44 -9.26
N TYR A 47 -6.88 1.76 -8.16
CA TYR A 47 -7.30 2.22 -6.84
C TYR A 47 -6.69 3.58 -6.49
N TYR A 48 -5.39 3.76 -6.77
CA TYR A 48 -4.70 5.03 -6.55
C TYR A 48 -5.33 6.19 -7.33
N VAL A 49 -5.53 6.02 -8.63
CA VAL A 49 -6.02 7.10 -9.52
C VAL A 49 -7.51 7.36 -9.36
N VAL A 50 -8.31 6.32 -9.12
CA VAL A 50 -9.78 6.41 -9.25
C VAL A 50 -10.50 6.36 -7.90
N LYS A 51 -9.95 5.66 -6.90
CA LYS A 51 -10.67 5.38 -5.65
C LYS A 51 -10.17 6.16 -4.45
N PHE A 52 -8.90 6.54 -4.43
CA PHE A 52 -8.32 7.23 -3.28
C PHE A 52 -8.55 8.73 -3.37
N ASP A 53 -8.88 9.34 -2.22
CA ASP A 53 -8.77 10.79 -2.07
C ASP A 53 -7.30 11.20 -2.25
N HIS A 54 -7.00 12.22 -3.04
CA HIS A 54 -5.61 12.59 -3.36
C HIS A 54 -5.10 13.69 -2.46
N PHE A 55 -4.32 13.38 -1.42
CA PHE A 55 -3.82 14.37 -0.44
C PHE A 55 -2.51 15.02 -0.87
N ASN A 56 -2.31 16.27 -0.44
CA ASN A 56 -1.00 16.92 -0.40
C ASN A 56 -0.38 16.72 0.98
N GLU A 57 0.95 16.74 1.05
CA GLU A 57 1.66 16.73 2.33
C GLU A 57 1.22 17.93 3.19
N GLY A 58 0.92 17.67 4.46
CA GLY A 58 0.35 18.68 5.37
C GLY A 58 -1.18 18.74 5.41
N ASP A 59 -1.88 18.06 4.48
CA ASP A 59 -3.34 17.99 4.51
C ASP A 59 -3.84 17.30 5.78
N LYS A 60 -4.99 17.78 6.29
CA LYS A 60 -5.71 17.09 7.36
C LYS A 60 -6.34 15.82 6.81
N VAL A 61 -6.22 14.73 7.56
CA VAL A 61 -6.76 13.42 7.22
C VAL A 61 -7.86 13.08 8.19
N TYR A 62 -9.04 12.79 7.66
CA TYR A 62 -10.21 12.37 8.42
C TYR A 62 -10.51 10.90 8.14
N ILE A 63 -11.26 10.26 9.03
CA ILE A 63 -11.78 8.91 8.78
C ILE A 63 -12.89 8.95 7.71
N ALA A 64 -12.86 8.01 6.76
CA ALA A 64 -13.84 7.94 5.68
C ALA A 64 -15.19 7.40 6.15
N GLU A 65 -16.28 7.82 5.49
CA GLU A 65 -17.62 7.31 5.78
C GLU A 65 -17.74 5.81 5.53
N THR A 66 -17.04 5.32 4.51
CA THR A 66 -16.98 3.89 4.13
C THR A 66 -16.54 3.00 5.28
N TYR A 67 -15.73 3.52 6.21
CA TYR A 67 -15.29 2.77 7.39
C TYR A 67 -16.45 2.38 8.31
N PHE A 68 -17.47 3.22 8.41
CA PHE A 68 -18.61 3.01 9.33
C PHE A 68 -19.77 2.25 8.69
N LYS A 69 -19.85 2.17 7.36
CA LYS A 69 -21.08 1.74 6.67
C LYS A 69 -21.54 0.32 6.99
N ASN A 70 -20.65 -0.56 7.44
CA ASN A 70 -20.93 -1.99 7.51
C ASN A 70 -20.64 -2.66 8.85
N GLN A 71 -20.21 -1.93 9.88
CA GLN A 71 -19.69 -2.55 11.10
C GLN A 71 -19.91 -1.66 12.34
N ASN A 72 -20.24 -2.29 13.47
CA ASN A 72 -20.13 -1.68 14.82
C ASN A 72 -18.64 -1.62 15.21
N ILE A 73 -17.89 -0.73 14.55
CA ILE A 73 -16.47 -0.52 14.84
C ILE A 73 -16.34 0.62 15.84
N ASP A 74 -15.63 0.37 16.93
CA ASP A 74 -15.37 1.37 17.97
C ASP A 74 -13.97 2.00 17.86
N ALA A 75 -13.12 1.50 16.94
CA ALA A 75 -11.81 2.09 16.68
C ALA A 75 -11.24 1.76 15.30
N LEU A 76 -10.47 2.71 14.74
CA LEU A 76 -9.73 2.49 13.50
C LEU A 76 -8.40 1.76 13.77
N GLY A 77 -8.24 0.63 13.11
CA GLY A 77 -7.02 -0.16 13.12
C GLY A 77 -5.89 0.49 12.33
N THR A 78 -4.66 0.42 12.85
CA THR A 78 -3.51 1.04 12.19
C THR A 78 -2.33 0.09 12.04
N MET A 79 -1.33 0.49 11.26
CA MET A 79 -0.10 -0.27 11.08
C MET A 79 1.12 0.62 11.32
N GLU A 80 2.21 0.01 11.78
CA GLU A 80 3.53 0.64 11.87
C GLU A 80 4.55 -0.15 11.08
N LEU A 81 5.57 0.56 10.60
CA LEU A 81 6.68 -0.08 9.92
C LEU A 81 7.61 -0.72 10.94
N ILE A 82 7.82 -2.02 10.82
CA ILE A 82 8.93 -2.70 11.48
C ILE A 82 10.01 -3.03 10.46
N ARG A 83 11.26 -2.92 10.91
CA ARG A 83 12.45 -3.23 10.10
C ARG A 83 13.34 -4.21 10.84
N PRO A 84 14.16 -4.99 10.12
CA PRO A 84 15.15 -5.84 10.74
C PRO A 84 16.06 -5.02 11.66
N LEU A 85 16.37 -5.61 12.81
CA LEU A 85 17.38 -5.11 13.73
C LEU A 85 18.75 -5.15 13.04
N LYS A 86 19.48 -4.05 13.09
CA LYS A 86 20.85 -3.93 12.58
C LYS A 86 21.84 -3.90 13.72
N LYS A 87 23.12 -4.09 13.38
CA LYS A 87 24.20 -4.01 14.37
C LYS A 87 24.25 -2.64 15.03
N GLU A 88 24.07 -1.54 14.27
CA GLU A 88 24.03 -0.19 14.81
C GLU A 88 22.89 0.04 15.83
N ASP A 89 21.78 -0.69 15.68
CA ASP A 89 20.63 -0.56 16.58
C ASP A 89 20.96 -1.14 17.97
N LEU A 90 21.85 -2.14 18.04
CA LEU A 90 22.26 -2.73 19.30
C LEU A 90 22.93 -1.69 20.21
N ASP A 91 23.66 -0.76 19.62
CA ASP A 91 24.35 0.31 20.35
C ASP A 91 23.40 1.42 20.79
N THR A 92 22.34 1.68 20.03
CA THR A 92 21.38 2.77 20.32
C THR A 92 20.25 2.34 21.27
N LEU A 93 19.88 1.07 21.28
CA LEU A 93 18.81 0.53 22.12
C LEU A 93 19.23 0.22 23.57
N GLY A 94 20.49 0.49 23.92
CA GLY A 94 20.96 0.38 25.30
C GLY A 94 21.19 -1.05 25.78
N TYR A 95 21.35 -2.03 24.88
CA TYR A 95 21.70 -3.39 25.27
C TYR A 95 23.03 -3.46 26.00
N THR A 96 23.12 -4.33 27.00
CA THR A 96 24.37 -4.66 27.68
C THR A 96 25.30 -5.46 26.76
N PHE A 97 26.61 -5.49 27.08
CA PHE A 97 27.59 -6.26 26.29
C PHE A 97 27.19 -7.74 26.16
N GLY A 98 26.70 -8.36 27.24
CA GLY A 98 26.26 -9.76 27.23
C GLY A 98 25.03 -10.00 26.33
N GLU A 99 24.08 -9.07 26.29
CA GLU A 99 22.92 -9.16 25.40
C GLU A 99 23.31 -8.98 23.94
N LYS A 100 24.19 -8.01 23.65
CA LYS A 100 24.73 -7.80 22.30
C LYS A 100 25.39 -9.07 21.77
N LEU A 101 26.17 -9.79 22.58
CA LEU A 101 26.79 -11.06 22.18
C LEU A 101 25.77 -12.17 21.85
N LYS A 102 24.62 -12.19 22.52
CA LYS A 102 23.55 -13.17 22.26
C LYS A 102 22.72 -12.83 21.02
N ILE A 103 22.48 -11.55 20.77
CA ILE A 103 21.62 -11.06 19.67
C ILE A 103 22.41 -10.96 18.36
N SER A 104 23.69 -10.55 18.40
CA SER A 104 24.50 -10.32 17.20
C SER A 104 24.51 -11.50 16.21
N PRO A 105 24.62 -12.78 16.64
CA PRO A 105 24.57 -13.93 15.72
C PRO A 105 23.19 -14.19 15.10
N GLN A 106 22.13 -13.61 15.67
CA GLN A 106 20.74 -13.79 15.20
C GLN A 106 20.32 -12.69 14.22
N LEU A 107 21.17 -11.68 14.00
CA LEU A 107 20.93 -10.65 13.00
C LEU A 107 20.90 -11.29 11.61
N ASN A 108 19.92 -10.90 10.81
CA ASN A 108 19.70 -11.48 9.50
C ASN A 108 19.40 -10.38 8.48
N ASP A 109 20.39 -10.09 7.64
CA ASP A 109 20.34 -9.05 6.61
C ASP A 109 19.42 -9.39 5.43
N THR A 110 18.93 -10.63 5.35
CA THR A 110 17.99 -11.06 4.30
C THR A 110 16.53 -10.73 4.63
N LEU A 111 16.26 -10.37 5.88
CA LEU A 111 14.92 -9.97 6.32
C LEU A 111 14.50 -8.64 5.68
N LYS A 112 13.20 -8.45 5.49
CA LYS A 112 12.65 -7.28 4.80
C LYS A 112 11.75 -6.49 5.75
N PRO A 113 11.77 -5.15 5.68
CA PRO A 113 10.83 -4.34 6.44
C PRO A 113 9.39 -4.57 5.96
N TYR A 114 8.44 -4.55 6.88
CA TYR A 114 7.02 -4.73 6.59
C TYR A 114 6.14 -4.00 7.61
N LEU A 115 4.90 -3.72 7.24
CA LEU A 115 3.91 -3.14 8.14
C LEU A 115 3.33 -4.23 9.03
N LYS A 116 3.31 -3.94 10.32
CA LYS A 116 2.68 -4.75 11.34
C LYS A 116 1.40 -4.06 11.80
N TYR A 117 0.32 -4.82 11.86
CA TYR A 117 -0.92 -4.34 12.45
C TYR A 117 -0.75 -4.09 13.96
N LEU A 118 -1.21 -2.93 14.41
CA LEU A 118 -1.08 -2.46 15.78
C LEU A 118 -2.34 -2.62 16.62
N GLY A 119 -3.43 -3.10 16.03
CA GLY A 119 -4.73 -3.10 16.70
C GLY A 119 -5.48 -1.77 16.53
N PRO A 120 -6.58 -1.61 17.27
CA PRO A 120 -7.48 -0.46 17.23
C PRO A 120 -6.87 0.80 17.87
N SER A 121 -6.02 1.52 17.12
CA SER A 121 -5.22 2.62 17.69
C SER A 121 -5.93 3.97 17.71
N PHE A 122 -7.01 4.18 16.94
CA PHE A 122 -7.76 5.44 16.94
C PHE A 122 -9.15 5.26 17.54
N ASP A 123 -9.40 5.92 18.66
CA ASP A 123 -10.61 5.76 19.47
C ASP A 123 -11.78 6.61 18.93
N ILE A 124 -12.84 5.96 18.42
CA ILE A 124 -14.01 6.65 17.85
C ILE A 124 -14.82 7.36 18.94
N TYR A 125 -14.84 6.86 20.18
CA TYR A 125 -15.50 7.55 21.28
C TYR A 125 -14.82 8.88 21.58
N LYS A 126 -13.49 8.91 21.64
CA LYS A 126 -12.75 10.19 21.77
C LYS A 126 -12.96 11.12 20.57
N MET A 127 -13.01 10.60 19.34
CA MET A 127 -13.36 11.42 18.16
C MET A 127 -14.72 12.12 18.32
N ARG A 128 -15.74 11.39 18.82
CA ARG A 128 -17.06 11.95 19.10
C ARG A 128 -17.02 13.02 20.20
N GLN A 129 -16.25 12.80 21.27
CA GLN A 129 -16.06 13.81 22.32
C GLN A 129 -15.44 15.10 21.78
N PHE A 130 -14.41 15.00 20.92
CA PHE A 130 -13.78 16.14 20.27
C PHE A 130 -14.56 16.69 19.07
N LYS A 131 -15.67 16.04 18.71
CA LYS A 131 -16.52 16.39 17.56
C LYS A 131 -15.77 16.48 16.24
N SER A 132 -14.77 15.62 16.08
CA SER A 132 -13.93 15.60 14.88
C SER A 132 -13.49 14.19 14.54
N GLY A 133 -13.61 13.84 13.26
CA GLY A 133 -13.06 12.60 12.70
C GLY A 133 -11.60 12.73 12.26
N LEU A 134 -10.89 13.79 12.70
CA LEU A 134 -9.50 14.05 12.34
C LEU A 134 -8.58 12.99 12.93
N ILE A 135 -7.92 12.20 12.09
CA ILE A 135 -6.97 11.16 12.53
C ILE A 135 -5.51 11.63 12.48
N GLY A 136 -5.21 12.70 11.75
CA GLY A 136 -3.87 13.24 11.69
C GLY A 136 -3.59 14.13 10.49
N THR A 137 -2.31 14.25 10.18
CA THR A 137 -1.79 15.03 9.04
C THR A 137 -1.09 14.12 8.04
N PHE A 138 -1.41 14.27 6.77
CA PHE A 138 -0.86 13.46 5.69
C PHE A 138 0.62 13.77 5.44
N LYS A 139 1.43 12.72 5.27
CA LYS A 139 2.86 12.80 4.94
C LYS A 139 3.22 12.22 3.57
N GLY A 140 2.30 11.50 2.94
CA GLY A 140 2.55 10.89 1.63
C GLY A 140 2.05 9.46 1.52
N TYR A 141 2.05 8.95 0.30
CA TYR A 141 1.76 7.55 0.02
C TYR A 141 3.03 6.72 -0.03
N LYS A 142 2.96 5.50 0.50
CA LYS A 142 4.05 4.52 0.45
C LYS A 142 3.52 3.16 0.05
N ILE A 143 4.25 2.48 -0.83
CA ILE A 143 4.03 1.06 -1.09
C ILE A 143 4.83 0.26 -0.05
N ARG A 144 4.15 -0.65 0.64
CA ARG A 144 4.76 -1.46 1.70
C ARG A 144 4.29 -2.91 1.64
N TYR A 145 5.11 -3.79 2.20
CA TYR A 145 4.77 -5.19 2.43
C TYR A 145 3.98 -5.32 3.72
N VAL A 146 3.04 -6.27 3.75
CA VAL A 146 2.34 -6.72 4.96
C VAL A 146 2.44 -8.23 5.02
N LYS A 147 2.47 -8.83 6.21
CA LYS A 147 2.38 -10.29 6.34
C LYS A 147 0.92 -10.70 6.53
N ASP A 148 0.52 -11.80 5.91
CA ASP A 148 -0.78 -12.40 6.21
C ASP A 148 -0.78 -13.11 7.58
N ILE A 149 -1.94 -13.67 7.94
CA ILE A 149 -2.13 -14.46 9.16
C ILE A 149 -1.22 -15.70 9.24
N SER A 150 -0.72 -16.20 8.10
CA SER A 150 0.22 -17.33 8.04
C SER A 150 1.69 -16.91 8.18
N GLY A 151 1.95 -15.60 8.32
CA GLY A 151 3.29 -15.03 8.40
C GLY A 151 4.01 -14.95 7.04
N LYS A 152 3.34 -15.34 5.94
CA LYS A 152 3.87 -15.19 4.59
C LYS A 152 3.71 -13.74 4.16
N TYR A 153 4.75 -13.19 3.51
CA TYR A 153 4.65 -11.85 2.96
C TYR A 153 3.52 -11.79 1.93
N TYR A 154 2.54 -10.94 2.20
CA TYR A 154 1.49 -10.57 1.28
C TYR A 154 1.84 -9.27 0.54
N VAL A 155 1.08 -9.15 -0.54
CA VAL A 155 0.87 -8.05 -1.50
C VAL A 155 1.44 -6.70 -1.07
N ARG A 156 2.24 -6.11 -1.97
CA ARG A 156 2.56 -4.68 -1.92
C ARG A 156 1.26 -3.89 -2.05
N ALA A 157 0.88 -3.17 -1.01
CA ALA A 157 -0.27 -2.27 -1.05
C ALA A 157 0.17 -0.83 -0.81
N VAL A 158 -0.67 0.11 -1.25
CA VAL A 158 -0.47 1.53 -1.00
C VAL A 158 -1.05 1.86 0.35
N TYR A 159 -0.28 2.57 1.16
CA TYR A 159 -0.68 3.06 2.46
C TYR A 159 -0.46 4.57 2.51
N ALA A 160 -1.39 5.27 3.17
CA ALA A 160 -1.19 6.66 3.55
C ALA A 160 -0.36 6.69 4.82
N LEU A 161 0.74 7.45 4.78
CA LEU A 161 1.54 7.77 5.95
C LEU A 161 0.95 9.02 6.61
N ILE A 162 0.68 8.94 7.90
CA ILE A 162 0.13 10.07 8.67
C ILE A 162 0.92 10.31 9.95
N ASN A 163 1.01 11.58 10.34
CA ASN A 163 1.33 11.97 11.70
C ASN A 163 0.04 11.97 12.52
N PRO A 164 -0.13 11.04 13.49
CA PRO A 164 -1.41 10.83 14.15
C PRO A 164 -1.78 11.97 15.10
N ASP A 165 -3.08 12.26 15.22
CA ASP A 165 -3.61 13.14 16.26
C ASP A 165 -3.53 12.44 17.63
N LYS A 166 -2.56 12.87 18.44
CA LYS A 166 -2.26 12.30 19.76
C LYS A 166 -3.43 12.35 20.75
N ARG A 167 -4.43 13.20 20.53
CA ARG A 167 -5.59 13.33 21.43
C ARG A 167 -6.50 12.10 21.36
N ILE A 168 -6.54 11.45 20.20
CA ILE A 168 -7.41 10.30 19.93
C ILE A 168 -6.62 9.02 19.62
N PHE A 169 -5.32 9.14 19.32
CA PHE A 169 -4.45 8.02 19.06
C PHE A 169 -3.94 7.39 20.36
N ASN A 170 -4.24 6.11 20.55
CA ASN A 170 -3.75 5.31 21.66
C ASN A 170 -2.52 4.50 21.24
N LYS A 171 -1.35 4.90 21.76
CA LYS A 171 -0.07 4.21 21.56
C LYS A 171 0.09 2.95 22.41
N ASP A 172 -0.73 2.75 23.43
CA ASP A 172 -0.53 1.66 24.39
C ASP A 172 -0.80 0.29 23.75
N TYR A 173 -1.56 0.24 22.65
CA TYR A 173 -1.71 -0.98 21.85
C TYR A 173 -0.40 -1.49 21.24
N LEU A 174 0.62 -0.64 21.08
CA LEU A 174 1.98 -1.04 20.68
C LEU A 174 2.62 -1.99 21.70
N ALA A 175 2.35 -1.78 22.98
CA ALA A 175 2.90 -2.59 24.06
C ALA A 175 2.30 -4.01 24.07
N VAL A 176 1.08 -4.17 23.57
CA VAL A 176 0.36 -5.46 23.54
C VAL A 176 0.98 -6.42 22.53
N TYR A 177 1.52 -5.89 21.43
CA TYR A 177 2.13 -6.68 20.36
C TYR A 177 3.53 -6.14 20.03
N PRO A 178 4.57 -6.52 20.80
CA PRO A 178 5.94 -6.07 20.52
C PRO A 178 6.45 -6.62 19.17
N PRO A 179 7.39 -5.94 18.50
CA PRO A 179 8.05 -6.49 17.32
C PRO A 179 8.65 -7.89 17.59
N PRO A 180 8.70 -8.79 16.59
CA PRO A 180 9.42 -10.06 16.71
C PRO A 180 10.90 -9.84 17.11
N ALA A 181 11.54 -10.86 17.70
CA ALA A 181 12.88 -10.76 18.32
C ALA A 181 14.03 -10.20 17.45
N ASN A 182 13.87 -10.14 16.13
CA ASN A 182 14.84 -9.61 15.16
C ASN A 182 14.33 -8.40 14.37
N TYR A 183 13.26 -7.76 14.85
CA TYR A 183 12.70 -6.55 14.29
C TYR A 183 12.61 -5.46 15.35
N ILE A 184 12.62 -4.22 14.88
CA ILE A 184 12.33 -3.03 15.69
C ILE A 184 11.37 -2.12 14.94
N LEU A 185 10.72 -1.24 15.70
CA LEU A 185 9.93 -0.15 15.11
C LEU A 185 10.86 0.77 14.32
N ALA A 186 10.47 1.09 13.08
CA ALA A 186 11.31 1.83 12.15
C ALA A 186 11.08 3.35 12.22
N ASP A 187 9.83 3.77 12.43
CA ASP A 187 9.38 5.15 12.45
C ASP A 187 8.32 5.36 13.55
N SER A 188 8.01 6.62 13.84
CA SER A 188 6.90 7.01 14.72
C SER A 188 5.61 7.32 13.95
N ASP A 189 5.64 7.10 12.64
CA ASP A 189 4.57 7.46 11.73
C ASP A 189 3.63 6.27 11.54
N ILE A 190 2.36 6.58 11.30
CA ILE A 190 1.31 5.57 11.24
C ILE A 190 0.88 5.37 9.81
N TYR A 191 0.71 4.10 9.43
CA TYR A 191 0.24 3.69 8.12
C TYR A 191 -1.23 3.29 8.22
N VAL A 192 -2.05 3.91 7.38
CA VAL A 192 -3.50 3.65 7.27
C VAL A 192 -3.85 3.31 5.83
N MET A 193 -4.91 2.51 5.64
CA MET A 193 -5.36 2.20 4.28
C MET A 193 -5.99 3.45 3.65
N PRO A 194 -5.68 3.78 2.38
CA PRO A 194 -6.24 4.96 1.72
C PRO A 194 -7.76 4.95 1.59
N LEU A 195 -8.40 3.77 1.63
CA LEU A 195 -9.86 3.63 1.58
C LEU A 195 -10.56 3.97 2.90
N ASP A 196 -9.80 4.02 4.00
CA ASP A 196 -10.33 4.29 5.34
C ASP A 196 -10.22 5.78 5.71
N ILE A 197 -9.67 6.59 4.80
CA ILE A 197 -9.40 8.00 5.03
C ILE A 197 -10.08 8.90 4.00
N SER A 198 -10.38 10.13 4.40
CA SER A 198 -10.93 11.16 3.53
C SER A 198 -10.36 12.54 3.82
N LYS A 199 -10.41 13.42 2.82
CA LYS A 199 -10.17 14.86 2.99
C LYS A 199 -11.28 15.57 3.75
N ASN A 200 -12.48 15.02 3.70
CA ASN A 200 -13.66 15.68 4.19
C ASN A 200 -14.03 15.16 5.57
N GLU A 201 -14.26 16.09 6.49
CA GLU A 201 -14.75 15.75 7.81
C GLU A 201 -16.21 15.28 7.74
N LEU A 202 -16.49 14.10 8.30
CA LEU A 202 -17.86 13.59 8.35
C LEU A 202 -18.73 14.46 9.26
N SER A 203 -19.91 14.82 8.76
CA SER A 203 -20.88 15.61 9.52
C SER A 203 -21.37 14.90 10.79
N ASN A 204 -21.31 13.57 10.84
CA ASN A 204 -21.78 12.78 11.98
C ASN A 204 -20.94 12.99 13.25
N PHE A 205 -19.68 13.39 13.15
CA PHE A 205 -18.89 13.77 14.32
C PHE A 205 -19.29 15.12 14.90
N LYS A 206 -19.96 15.98 14.11
CA LYS A 206 -20.35 17.33 14.54
C LYS A 206 -21.69 17.37 15.29
N LYS A 207 -22.47 16.29 15.21
CA LYS A 207 -23.80 16.19 15.84
C LYS A 207 -23.65 15.87 17.34
N LYS A 208 -24.48 16.53 18.16
CA LYS A 208 -24.51 16.36 19.63
C LYS A 208 -25.15 15.04 20.02
#